data_AF-A0A354CN15-F1
#
_entry.id   AF-A0A354CN15-F1
#
_cell.length_a   1.000
_cell.length_b   1.000
_cell.length_c   1.000
_cell.angle_alpha   90.00
_cell.angle_beta   90.00
_cell.angle_gamma   90.00
#
_symmetry.space_group_name_H-M   'P 1'
#
loop_
_entity.id
_entity.type
_entity.pdbx_description
1 polymer ?
#
loop_
_entity_poly.entity_id
_entity_poly.type
_entity_poly.pdbx_seq_one_letter_code
_entity_poly.pdbx_strand_id
1 'polypeptide(L)'
;MMEISTLGTKICDDAIHYSNGKIVNKNRFVEISPFTLADEYSFTESDNIIPDIDVQETNSYLKDIFLKELHGDIVKDLVSSSAEYIVIDLLICRLFFNEFTFENGRTFRITLSSTCRANLDTLRKYLCDKTGLAIRSERIINPAKLSEEELTKELLNFINLLRLRFAGKKIILLNTRAVYHYLNTKLEVLLINNINNCADMNIFFKKCTDIFTKNYCCTQIDMPQNLICDTRIKSELCFHYSYYYYDYINSCLKSINGNTYDNSQKATLLNQYELRQLADIEDGSMKTLASLTFLRYKGRKLILIGDNLAYEYWLKKMYGIIVAKRIHYTAESTFESVYEQLNETAYQYKDYICVVPHIYTGTDVLKAVWTCGFAMQSDCITAIHQPYTLKNFVGEYTDCYNNHILAESPVTLEVKGSGSHVSIGHGVHAFNEQLRFIILNDVTLAIGKRTFTSKNKVITSTIYDGGKVIIGDNVNLGNNVHIRCSFFDNTYIGDNTVVGDDTVIFNGDGHAIISVDTGENINYDLNNSPEEKHIITIGSNATIGKDCFVLSGSFISDKSIVRDKSLVNKRFDCAALIAGHPAHLIKKL
;
A
#
# COMPACT_ATOMS: atom_id res chain seq x y z
N MET A 1 27.64 -7.60 -24.92
CA MET A 1 26.17 -7.77 -24.97
C MET A 1 25.83 -8.77 -23.88
N MET A 2 24.93 -8.42 -22.96
CA MET A 2 24.61 -9.33 -21.84
C MET A 2 23.69 -10.43 -22.37
N GLU A 3 24.09 -11.69 -22.17
CA GLU A 3 23.26 -12.85 -22.50
C GLU A 3 22.65 -13.40 -21.21
N ILE A 4 21.33 -13.53 -21.20
CA ILE A 4 20.58 -14.03 -20.04
C ILE A 4 19.64 -15.16 -20.45
N SER A 5 19.23 -15.96 -19.49
CA SER A 5 18.05 -16.83 -19.59
C SER A 5 17.04 -16.41 -18.53
N THR A 6 15.75 -16.51 -18.82
CA THR A 6 14.68 -16.09 -17.89
C THR A 6 13.84 -17.29 -17.48
N LEU A 7 13.58 -17.40 -16.17
CA LEU A 7 12.60 -18.30 -15.57
C LEU A 7 11.65 -17.43 -14.72
N GLY A 8 10.48 -17.10 -15.24
CA GLY A 8 9.72 -16.01 -14.64
C GLY A 8 8.39 -15.69 -15.28
N THR A 9 7.89 -14.47 -15.06
CA THR A 9 6.81 -13.93 -15.90
C THR A 9 7.38 -13.23 -17.13
N LYS A 10 6.51 -12.69 -17.99
CA LYS A 10 6.92 -11.93 -19.19
C LYS A 10 7.61 -10.59 -18.88
N ILE A 11 7.63 -10.15 -17.61
CA ILE A 11 8.18 -8.85 -17.19
C ILE A 11 9.59 -8.58 -17.73
N CYS A 12 10.51 -9.52 -17.49
CA CYS A 12 11.89 -9.35 -17.90
C CYS A 12 12.04 -9.40 -19.43
N ASP A 13 11.28 -10.27 -20.07
CA ASP A 13 11.29 -10.42 -21.52
C ASP A 13 10.78 -9.17 -22.24
N ASP A 14 9.67 -8.61 -21.77
CA ASP A 14 9.16 -7.33 -22.24
C ASP A 14 10.19 -6.22 -22.02
N ALA A 15 10.84 -6.17 -20.85
CA ALA A 15 11.91 -5.21 -20.57
C ALA A 15 13.08 -5.29 -21.56
N ILE A 16 13.46 -6.51 -21.93
CA ILE A 16 14.53 -6.76 -22.91
C ILE A 16 14.10 -6.34 -24.31
N HIS A 17 12.83 -6.52 -24.69
CA HIS A 17 12.32 -6.04 -25.97
C HIS A 17 12.53 -4.53 -26.13
N TYR A 18 12.33 -3.76 -25.05
CA TYR A 18 12.60 -2.31 -25.01
C TYR A 18 14.09 -1.95 -24.88
N SER A 19 15.01 -2.93 -24.84
CA SER A 19 16.45 -2.68 -24.65
C SER A 19 17.21 -2.26 -25.91
N ASN A 20 16.54 -2.19 -27.07
CA ASN A 20 17.14 -1.93 -28.39
C ASN A 20 18.31 -2.87 -28.71
N GLY A 21 18.19 -4.16 -28.36
CA GLY A 21 19.14 -5.21 -28.72
C GLY A 21 20.43 -5.25 -27.88
N LYS A 22 20.49 -4.56 -26.74
CA LYS A 22 21.68 -4.55 -25.86
C LYS A 22 21.75 -5.75 -24.91
N ILE A 23 20.61 -6.39 -24.66
CA ILE A 23 20.46 -7.61 -23.86
C ILE A 23 19.80 -8.67 -24.74
N VAL A 24 20.26 -9.91 -24.65
CA VAL A 24 19.71 -11.04 -25.42
C VAL A 24 19.22 -12.10 -24.45
N ASN A 25 17.94 -12.45 -24.57
CA ASN A 25 17.35 -13.58 -23.87
C ASN A 25 17.56 -14.86 -24.68
N LYS A 26 18.44 -15.76 -24.22
CA LYS A 26 18.75 -17.03 -24.91
C LYS A 26 17.64 -18.05 -24.77
N ASN A 27 17.09 -18.16 -23.56
CA ASN A 27 16.05 -19.10 -23.22
C ASN A 27 14.99 -18.39 -22.41
N ARG A 28 13.77 -18.40 -22.92
CA ARG A 28 12.64 -17.70 -22.34
C ARG A 28 11.62 -18.70 -21.80
N PHE A 29 11.65 -18.96 -20.49
CA PHE A 29 10.65 -19.79 -19.81
C PHE A 29 9.72 -18.90 -18.98
N VAL A 30 8.47 -18.74 -19.45
CA VAL A 30 7.46 -17.96 -18.76
C VAL A 30 6.33 -18.82 -18.22
N GLU A 31 5.70 -18.38 -17.14
CA GLU A 31 4.50 -19.02 -16.55
C GLU A 31 4.75 -20.47 -16.10
N ILE A 32 5.97 -20.77 -15.64
CA ILE A 32 6.35 -22.06 -15.06
C ILE A 32 6.54 -21.91 -13.55
N SER A 33 5.86 -22.73 -12.77
CA SER A 33 6.05 -22.82 -11.33
C SER A 33 7.45 -23.39 -11.04
N PRO A 34 8.22 -22.80 -10.12
CA PRO A 34 9.53 -23.33 -9.76
C PRO A 34 9.40 -24.66 -9.00
N PHE A 35 8.22 -24.97 -8.47
CA PHE A 35 7.93 -26.18 -7.68
C PHE A 35 7.59 -27.41 -8.52
N THR A 36 7.52 -27.24 -9.86
CA THR A 36 7.26 -28.32 -10.81
C THR A 36 8.51 -28.68 -11.62
N LEU A 37 9.57 -27.87 -11.54
CA LEU A 37 10.83 -28.13 -12.21
C LEU A 37 11.47 -29.41 -11.70
N ALA A 38 11.73 -30.33 -12.62
CA ALA A 38 12.42 -31.59 -12.37
C ALA A 38 13.60 -31.74 -13.34
N ASP A 39 14.65 -32.42 -12.90
CA ASP A 39 15.81 -32.76 -13.76
C ASP A 39 15.42 -33.73 -14.87
N GLU A 40 14.73 -34.80 -14.48
CA GLU A 40 14.09 -35.78 -15.33
C GLU A 40 12.90 -36.30 -14.54
N TYR A 41 11.74 -36.43 -15.18
CA TYR A 41 10.66 -37.22 -14.58
C TYR A 41 11.09 -38.68 -14.57
N SER A 42 10.62 -39.44 -13.57
CA SER A 42 11.05 -40.83 -13.30
C SER A 42 10.62 -41.86 -14.36
N PHE A 43 10.36 -41.42 -15.59
CA PHE A 43 10.01 -42.21 -16.76
C PHE A 43 11.32 -42.57 -17.47
N THR A 44 11.61 -43.87 -17.59
CA THR A 44 12.92 -44.38 -18.00
C THR A 44 13.11 -44.31 -19.53
N GLU A 45 14.36 -44.22 -20.00
CA GLU A 45 14.73 -44.19 -21.44
C GLU A 45 14.17 -45.36 -22.28
N SER A 46 13.71 -46.45 -21.65
CA SER A 46 13.03 -47.57 -22.29
C SER A 46 11.63 -47.23 -22.84
N ASP A 47 11.09 -46.05 -22.54
CA ASP A 47 9.76 -45.62 -22.95
C ASP A 47 9.75 -44.98 -24.37
N ASN A 48 10.86 -45.10 -25.11
CA ASN A 48 11.02 -44.55 -26.44
C ASN A 48 10.28 -45.40 -27.50
N ILE A 49 9.16 -44.89 -27.99
CA ILE A 49 8.90 -44.34 -29.35
C ILE A 49 7.37 -43.98 -29.39
N ILE A 50 7.01 -42.90 -30.11
CA ILE A 50 5.65 -42.50 -30.61
C ILE A 50 4.75 -41.68 -29.63
N PRO A 51 3.81 -40.83 -30.11
CA PRO A 51 3.90 -39.46 -30.67
C PRO A 51 3.56 -38.36 -29.65
N ASP A 52 3.66 -37.08 -30.07
CA ASP A 52 3.28 -35.90 -29.30
C ASP A 52 1.90 -36.03 -28.64
N ILE A 53 1.80 -35.70 -27.34
CA ILE A 53 0.52 -35.36 -26.71
C ILE A 53 -0.21 -34.35 -27.61
N ASP A 54 -1.47 -34.63 -27.95
CA ASP A 54 -2.26 -33.71 -28.78
C ASP A 54 -2.69 -32.49 -27.96
N VAL A 55 -1.79 -31.50 -27.88
CA VAL A 55 -2.01 -30.27 -27.14
C VAL A 55 -2.88 -29.32 -27.95
N GLN A 56 -4.06 -29.04 -27.41
CA GLN A 56 -4.95 -27.96 -27.84
C GLN A 56 -4.36 -26.60 -27.41
N GLU A 57 -3.41 -26.12 -28.19
CA GLU A 57 -2.81 -24.79 -28.03
C GLU A 57 -2.41 -24.24 -29.40
N THR A 58 -2.94 -23.07 -29.74
CA THR A 58 -2.69 -22.42 -31.04
C THR A 58 -1.43 -21.56 -31.00
N ASN A 59 -1.02 -21.10 -29.81
CA ASN A 59 0.21 -20.35 -29.62
C ASN A 59 1.40 -21.32 -29.55
N SER A 60 2.20 -21.37 -30.63
CA SER A 60 3.34 -22.28 -30.74
C SER A 60 4.35 -22.15 -29.59
N TYR A 61 4.52 -20.95 -29.05
CA TYR A 61 5.41 -20.72 -27.90
C TYR A 61 4.84 -21.32 -26.61
N LEU A 62 3.56 -21.10 -26.30
CA LEU A 62 2.95 -21.70 -25.10
C LEU A 62 2.92 -23.23 -25.18
N LYS A 63 2.69 -23.77 -26.39
CA LYS A 63 2.77 -25.21 -26.66
C LYS A 63 4.17 -25.76 -26.40
N ASP A 64 5.22 -25.10 -26.91
CA ASP A 64 6.63 -25.50 -26.68
C ASP A 64 6.97 -25.49 -25.18
N ILE A 65 6.60 -24.44 -24.45
CA ILE A 65 6.87 -24.32 -23.02
C ILE A 65 6.18 -25.41 -22.21
N PHE A 66 4.90 -25.71 -22.52
CA PHE A 66 4.17 -26.80 -21.87
C PHE A 66 4.83 -28.17 -22.12
N LEU A 67 5.25 -28.44 -23.37
CA LEU A 67 5.91 -29.70 -23.72
C LEU A 67 7.28 -29.83 -23.04
N LYS A 68 8.07 -28.75 -23.01
CA LYS A 68 9.36 -28.74 -22.31
C LYS A 68 9.21 -28.93 -20.81
N GLU A 69 8.17 -28.33 -20.20
CA GLU A 69 7.86 -28.61 -18.80
C GLU A 69 7.48 -30.08 -18.63
N LEU A 70 6.58 -30.62 -19.44
CA LEU A 70 6.12 -32.00 -19.38
C LEU A 70 7.27 -33.02 -19.51
N HIS A 71 8.27 -32.73 -20.32
CA HIS A 71 9.42 -33.62 -20.57
C HIS A 71 10.61 -33.38 -19.64
N GLY A 72 10.60 -32.31 -18.84
CA GLY A 72 11.73 -31.93 -17.96
C GLY A 72 12.88 -31.23 -18.71
N ASP A 73 12.65 -30.80 -19.95
CA ASP A 73 13.68 -30.20 -20.80
C ASP A 73 14.06 -28.77 -20.37
N ILE A 74 13.23 -28.09 -19.58
CA ILE A 74 13.49 -26.72 -19.10
C ILE A 74 14.83 -26.63 -18.35
N VAL A 75 15.09 -27.58 -17.45
CA VAL A 75 16.35 -27.60 -16.69
C VAL A 75 17.53 -27.85 -17.63
N LYS A 76 17.39 -28.80 -18.56
CA LYS A 76 18.41 -29.15 -19.57
C LYS A 76 18.76 -27.96 -20.47
N ASP A 77 17.75 -27.24 -20.95
CA ASP A 77 17.90 -26.04 -21.78
C ASP A 77 18.59 -24.89 -21.02
N LEU A 78 18.22 -24.65 -19.75
CA LEU A 78 18.84 -23.62 -18.93
C LEU A 78 20.31 -23.96 -18.59
N VAL A 79 20.64 -25.23 -18.35
CA VAL A 79 22.01 -25.70 -18.09
C VAL A 79 22.89 -25.55 -19.33
N SER A 80 22.39 -25.98 -20.49
CA SER A 80 23.12 -25.96 -21.76
C SER A 80 23.24 -24.57 -22.40
N SER A 81 22.44 -23.60 -21.96
CA SER A 81 22.49 -22.19 -22.38
C SER A 81 23.90 -21.60 -22.32
N SER A 82 24.27 -20.77 -23.31
CA SER A 82 25.50 -19.95 -23.23
C SER A 82 25.39 -18.79 -22.24
N ALA A 83 24.18 -18.43 -21.80
CA ALA A 83 23.95 -17.30 -20.91
C ALA A 83 24.65 -17.49 -19.56
N GLU A 84 25.39 -16.48 -19.11
CA GLU A 84 26.04 -16.49 -17.79
C GLU A 84 25.02 -16.26 -16.67
N TYR A 85 23.97 -15.48 -16.94
CA TYR A 85 22.97 -15.07 -15.94
C TYR A 85 21.63 -15.76 -16.15
N ILE A 86 21.00 -16.19 -15.06
CA ILE A 86 19.60 -16.62 -15.04
C ILE A 86 18.81 -15.60 -14.21
N VAL A 87 17.84 -14.96 -14.85
CA VAL A 87 16.92 -14.04 -14.18
C VAL A 87 15.69 -14.83 -13.72
N ILE A 88 15.48 -14.86 -12.40
CA ILE A 88 14.35 -15.54 -11.75
C ILE A 88 13.41 -14.47 -11.19
N ASP A 89 12.15 -14.53 -11.58
CA ASP A 89 11.09 -13.65 -11.09
C ASP A 89 10.22 -14.41 -10.09
N LEU A 90 10.27 -14.07 -8.80
CA LEU A 90 9.54 -14.81 -7.75
C LEU A 90 8.01 -14.70 -7.85
N LEU A 91 7.46 -13.88 -8.75
CA LEU A 91 6.03 -13.84 -8.99
C LEU A 91 5.49 -15.20 -9.46
N ILE A 92 6.31 -16.03 -10.10
CA ILE A 92 5.94 -17.40 -10.51
C ILE A 92 5.73 -18.35 -9.33
N CYS A 93 6.22 -18.03 -8.13
CA CYS A 93 5.99 -18.84 -6.94
C CYS A 93 4.51 -18.90 -6.55
N ARG A 94 3.66 -17.97 -7.02
CA ARG A 94 2.21 -18.01 -6.77
C ARG A 94 1.45 -18.95 -7.71
N LEU A 95 2.11 -19.44 -8.77
CA LEU A 95 1.43 -20.19 -9.82
C LEU A 95 0.91 -21.50 -9.25
N PHE A 96 -0.36 -21.75 -9.53
CA PHE A 96 -0.98 -23.01 -9.18
C PHE A 96 -0.29 -24.12 -9.97
N PHE A 97 -0.12 -25.27 -9.35
CA PHE A 97 0.36 -26.46 -10.02
C PHE A 97 -0.48 -27.66 -9.60
N ASN A 98 -0.46 -28.68 -10.45
CA ASN A 98 -1.18 -29.91 -10.21
C ASN A 98 -0.19 -31.01 -9.81
N GLU A 99 -0.55 -31.80 -8.79
CA GLU A 99 0.20 -32.97 -8.37
C GLU A 99 -0.65 -34.22 -8.61
N PHE A 100 -0.13 -35.12 -9.44
CA PHE A 100 -0.71 -36.44 -9.70
C PHE A 100 0.09 -37.46 -8.90
N THR A 101 -0.58 -38.26 -8.08
CA THR A 101 0.02 -39.38 -7.36
C THR A 101 -0.44 -40.68 -8.01
N PHE A 102 0.50 -41.51 -8.45
CA PHE A 102 0.23 -42.81 -9.04
C PHE A 102 0.03 -43.89 -7.96
N GLU A 103 -0.51 -45.05 -8.33
CA GLU A 103 -0.75 -46.17 -7.41
C GLU A 103 0.50 -46.66 -6.66
N ASN A 104 1.68 -46.54 -7.27
CA ASN A 104 2.96 -46.88 -6.64
C ASN A 104 3.52 -45.77 -5.72
N GLY A 105 2.77 -44.69 -5.52
CA GLY A 105 3.14 -43.56 -4.66
C GLY A 105 4.08 -42.53 -5.30
N ARG A 106 4.54 -42.73 -6.54
CA ARG A 106 5.29 -41.69 -7.27
C ARG A 106 4.39 -40.51 -7.58
N THR A 107 4.97 -39.31 -7.62
CA THR A 107 4.26 -38.10 -7.98
C THR A 107 4.78 -37.48 -9.27
N PHE A 108 3.88 -36.89 -10.05
CA PHE A 108 4.19 -36.03 -11.19
C PHE A 108 3.56 -34.66 -10.95
N ARG A 109 4.33 -33.61 -11.22
CA ARG A 109 3.93 -32.22 -10.97
C ARG A 109 4.08 -31.41 -12.25
N ILE A 110 3.10 -30.55 -12.52
CA ILE A 110 3.10 -29.66 -13.67
C ILE A 110 2.37 -28.35 -13.36
N THR A 111 2.83 -27.25 -13.94
CA THR A 111 2.21 -25.95 -13.73
C THR A 111 0.81 -25.94 -14.32
N LEU A 112 -0.14 -25.38 -13.58
CA LEU A 112 -1.54 -25.31 -13.99
C LEU A 112 -1.78 -24.04 -14.85
N SER A 113 -1.00 -23.93 -15.93
CA SER A 113 -1.10 -22.88 -16.94
C SER A 113 -2.41 -22.95 -17.72
N SER A 114 -2.72 -21.93 -18.53
CA SER A 114 -3.89 -21.94 -19.42
C SER A 114 -3.88 -23.15 -20.36
N THR A 115 -2.73 -23.43 -20.97
CA THR A 115 -2.52 -24.59 -21.84
C THR A 115 -2.72 -25.90 -21.09
N CYS A 116 -2.16 -26.04 -19.88
CA CYS A 116 -2.35 -27.24 -19.05
C CYS A 116 -3.82 -27.45 -18.70
N ARG A 117 -4.54 -26.41 -18.26
CA ARG A 117 -5.98 -26.47 -17.93
C ARG A 117 -6.83 -26.93 -19.09
N ALA A 118 -6.55 -26.44 -20.30
CA ALA A 118 -7.26 -26.84 -21.52
C ALA A 118 -6.99 -28.29 -21.92
N ASN A 119 -5.90 -28.90 -21.43
CA ASN A 119 -5.42 -30.22 -21.83
C ASN A 119 -5.34 -31.23 -20.67
N LEU A 120 -6.02 -30.98 -19.55
CA LEU A 120 -5.93 -31.84 -18.35
C LEU A 120 -6.36 -33.29 -18.63
N ASP A 121 -7.44 -33.51 -19.39
CA ASP A 121 -7.90 -34.86 -19.70
C ASP A 121 -6.92 -35.62 -20.61
N THR A 122 -6.40 -34.94 -21.64
CA THR A 122 -5.35 -35.48 -22.51
C THR A 122 -4.09 -35.80 -21.72
N LEU A 123 -3.69 -34.91 -20.80
CA LEU A 123 -2.54 -35.10 -19.92
C LEU A 123 -2.73 -36.30 -18.99
N ARG A 124 -3.88 -36.46 -18.35
CA ARG A 124 -4.17 -37.63 -17.49
C ARG A 124 -4.00 -38.92 -18.26
N LYS A 125 -4.59 -39.00 -19.45
CA LYS A 125 -4.47 -40.17 -20.32
C LYS A 125 -3.01 -40.42 -20.70
N TYR A 126 -2.31 -39.39 -21.14
CA TYR A 126 -0.88 -39.48 -21.48
C TYR A 126 -0.03 -40.00 -20.31
N LEU A 127 -0.23 -39.48 -19.10
CA LEU A 127 0.50 -39.91 -17.90
C LEU A 127 0.22 -41.39 -17.57
N CYS A 128 -1.03 -41.84 -17.62
CA CYS A 128 -1.37 -43.26 -17.40
C CYS A 128 -0.76 -44.16 -18.48
N ASP A 129 -0.89 -43.78 -19.76
CA ASP A 129 -0.37 -44.56 -20.88
C ASP A 129 1.16 -44.66 -20.83
N LYS A 130 1.85 -43.58 -20.45
CA LYS A 130 3.31 -43.52 -20.37
C LYS A 130 3.88 -44.28 -19.18
N THR A 131 3.19 -44.25 -18.04
CA THR A 131 3.67 -44.90 -16.81
C THR A 131 3.23 -46.36 -16.70
N GLY A 132 2.16 -46.74 -17.39
CA GLY A 132 1.45 -47.98 -17.11
C GLY A 132 0.79 -48.02 -15.72
N LEU A 133 0.66 -46.87 -15.05
CA LEU A 133 0.13 -46.77 -13.69
C LEU A 133 -1.15 -45.92 -13.69
N ALA A 134 -2.15 -46.34 -12.91
CA ALA A 134 -3.30 -45.49 -12.69
C ALA A 134 -2.96 -44.32 -11.75
N ILE A 135 -3.63 -43.19 -11.96
CA ILE A 135 -3.57 -42.04 -11.05
C ILE A 135 -4.47 -42.34 -9.85
N ARG A 136 -3.86 -42.48 -8.67
CA ARG A 136 -4.54 -42.71 -7.39
C ARG A 136 -5.20 -41.44 -6.87
N SER A 137 -4.55 -40.28 -7.02
CA SER A 137 -5.10 -39.00 -6.57
C SER A 137 -4.51 -37.83 -7.36
N GLU A 138 -5.30 -36.77 -7.48
CA GLU A 138 -4.92 -35.50 -8.11
C GLU A 138 -5.21 -34.36 -7.15
N ARG A 139 -4.26 -33.44 -6.98
CA ARG A 139 -4.39 -32.27 -6.11
C ARG A 139 -3.91 -31.02 -6.81
N ILE A 140 -4.79 -30.02 -6.92
CA ILE A 140 -4.42 -28.66 -7.28
C ILE A 140 -3.84 -27.96 -6.05
N ILE A 141 -2.62 -27.46 -6.15
CA ILE A 141 -1.91 -26.78 -5.08
C ILE A 141 -1.86 -25.28 -5.38
N ASN A 142 -2.29 -24.48 -4.40
CA ASN A 142 -2.07 -23.03 -4.38
C ASN A 142 -0.93 -22.74 -3.41
N PRO A 143 0.26 -22.35 -3.91
CA PRO A 143 1.41 -22.06 -3.05
C PRO A 143 1.14 -21.02 -1.96
N ALA A 144 0.30 -20.01 -2.23
CA ALA A 144 -0.05 -18.98 -1.27
C ALA A 144 -0.91 -19.48 -0.10
N LYS A 145 -1.41 -20.73 -0.17
CA LYS A 145 -2.18 -21.40 0.89
C LYS A 145 -1.40 -22.52 1.59
N LEU A 146 -0.15 -22.75 1.22
CA LEU A 146 0.70 -23.73 1.90
C LEU A 146 1.04 -23.25 3.31
N SER A 147 1.23 -24.19 4.23
CA SER A 147 1.84 -23.89 5.53
C SER A 147 3.27 -23.37 5.35
N GLU A 148 3.80 -22.69 6.36
CA GLU A 148 5.15 -22.15 6.31
C GLU A 148 6.22 -23.25 6.12
N GLU A 149 6.01 -24.41 6.76
CA GLU A 149 6.89 -25.57 6.61
C GLU A 149 6.86 -26.15 5.18
N GLU A 150 5.67 -26.31 4.61
CA GLU A 150 5.49 -26.80 3.24
C GLU A 150 6.12 -25.84 2.22
N LEU A 151 5.83 -24.53 2.32
CA LEU A 151 6.40 -23.53 1.41
C LEU A 151 7.94 -23.49 1.51
N THR A 152 8.48 -23.55 2.73
CA THR A 152 9.93 -23.60 2.95
C THR A 152 10.55 -24.82 2.29
N LYS A 153 9.92 -25.99 2.43
CA LYS A 153 10.39 -27.22 1.80
C LYS A 153 10.42 -27.11 0.28
N GLU A 154 9.35 -26.59 -0.33
CA GLU A 154 9.26 -26.41 -1.79
C GLU A 154 10.33 -25.43 -2.31
N LEU A 155 10.56 -24.31 -1.62
CA LEU A 155 11.61 -23.36 -1.97
C LEU A 155 13.01 -23.96 -1.81
N LEU A 156 13.27 -24.71 -0.74
CA LEU A 156 14.58 -25.36 -0.54
C LEU A 156 14.86 -26.42 -1.61
N ASN A 157 13.84 -27.16 -2.07
CA ASN A 157 13.98 -28.09 -3.18
C ASN A 157 14.40 -27.36 -4.47
N PHE A 158 13.72 -26.25 -4.79
CA PHE A 158 14.09 -25.42 -5.93
C PHE A 158 15.51 -24.85 -5.81
N ILE A 159 15.88 -24.34 -4.63
CA ILE A 159 17.23 -23.82 -4.36
C ILE A 159 18.29 -24.92 -4.50
N ASN A 160 18.00 -26.14 -4.07
CA ASN A 160 18.91 -27.27 -4.24
C ASN A 160 19.09 -27.64 -5.71
N LEU A 161 18.01 -27.63 -6.51
CA LEU A 161 18.11 -27.77 -7.97
C LEU A 161 19.01 -26.67 -8.56
N LEU A 162 18.83 -25.42 -8.12
CA LEU A 162 19.68 -24.29 -8.53
C LEU A 162 21.17 -24.55 -8.24
N ARG A 163 21.50 -25.01 -7.03
CA ARG A 163 22.89 -25.32 -6.64
C ARG A 163 23.48 -26.49 -7.44
N LEU A 164 22.71 -27.56 -7.63
CA LEU A 164 23.20 -28.80 -8.23
C LEU A 164 23.39 -28.69 -9.74
N ARG A 165 22.54 -27.92 -10.43
CA ARG A 165 22.54 -27.86 -11.90
C ARG A 165 23.10 -26.57 -12.46
N PHE A 166 23.05 -25.48 -11.71
CA PHE A 166 23.40 -24.15 -12.21
C PHE A 166 24.62 -23.55 -11.49
N ALA A 167 25.52 -24.37 -10.93
CA ALA A 167 26.70 -23.91 -10.20
C ALA A 167 27.63 -22.95 -10.97
N GLY A 168 27.61 -22.99 -12.31
CA GLY A 168 28.36 -22.07 -13.18
C GLY A 168 27.58 -20.84 -13.66
N LYS A 169 26.34 -20.65 -13.18
CA LYS A 169 25.46 -19.55 -13.59
C LYS A 169 25.32 -18.55 -12.43
N LYS A 170 25.16 -17.28 -12.76
CA LYS A 170 24.85 -16.21 -11.81
C LYS A 170 23.34 -15.99 -11.75
N ILE A 171 22.76 -16.08 -10.57
CA ILE A 171 21.31 -15.86 -10.39
C ILE A 171 21.05 -14.37 -10.12
N ILE A 172 20.15 -13.80 -10.90
CA ILE A 172 19.55 -12.49 -10.66
C ILE A 172 18.11 -12.72 -10.24
N LEU A 173 17.77 -12.32 -9.02
CA LEU A 173 16.42 -12.42 -8.48
C LEU A 173 15.69 -11.09 -8.71
N LEU A 174 14.57 -11.12 -9.42
CA LEU A 174 13.62 -10.02 -9.42
C LEU A 174 12.71 -10.20 -8.21
N ASN A 175 12.93 -9.39 -7.19
CA ASN A 175 12.10 -9.39 -5.99
C ASN A 175 10.75 -8.76 -6.33
N THR A 176 9.69 -9.54 -6.22
CA THR A 176 8.36 -9.12 -6.64
C THR A 176 7.45 -8.82 -5.47
N ARG A 177 6.50 -7.94 -5.75
CA ARG A 177 5.37 -7.64 -4.89
C ARG A 177 4.12 -7.44 -5.74
N ALA A 178 2.96 -7.68 -5.15
CA ALA A 178 1.74 -7.01 -5.57
C ALA A 178 1.94 -5.49 -5.44
N VAL A 179 1.76 -4.79 -6.55
CA VAL A 179 2.02 -3.36 -6.69
C VAL A 179 0.71 -2.61 -6.87
N TYR A 180 0.68 -1.39 -6.37
CA TYR A 180 -0.38 -0.45 -6.70
C TYR A 180 -0.12 0.16 -8.07
N HIS A 181 -1.19 0.45 -8.80
CA HIS A 181 -1.09 1.17 -10.05
C HIS A 181 -2.05 2.33 -10.16
N TYR A 182 -1.65 3.28 -11.00
CA TYR A 182 -2.44 4.44 -11.37
C TYR A 182 -3.02 4.25 -12.75
N LEU A 183 -4.35 4.27 -12.84
CA LEU A 183 -5.08 4.32 -14.10
C LEU A 183 -6.03 5.50 -14.07
N ASN A 184 -5.84 6.48 -14.97
CA ASN A 184 -6.70 7.67 -15.05
C ASN A 184 -6.91 8.35 -13.68
N THR A 185 -5.80 8.63 -12.97
CA THR A 185 -5.78 9.21 -11.60
C THR A 185 -6.38 8.34 -10.49
N LYS A 186 -6.68 7.06 -10.77
CA LYS A 186 -7.20 6.11 -9.79
C LYS A 186 -6.11 5.18 -9.28
N LEU A 187 -5.97 5.09 -7.95
CA LEU A 187 -5.21 4.03 -7.31
C LEU A 187 -6.02 2.72 -7.42
N GLU A 188 -5.48 1.78 -8.16
CA GLU A 188 -5.99 0.42 -8.31
C GLU A 188 -4.88 -0.55 -7.91
N VAL A 189 -5.24 -1.80 -7.60
CA VAL A 189 -4.29 -2.83 -7.19
C VAL A 189 -3.99 -3.69 -8.39
N LEU A 190 -2.73 -3.70 -8.82
CA LEU A 190 -2.29 -4.59 -9.87
C LEU A 190 -2.17 -5.98 -9.28
N LEU A 191 -2.47 -7.01 -10.07
CA LEU A 191 -2.39 -8.43 -9.71
C LEU A 191 -3.56 -8.94 -8.88
N ILE A 192 -4.21 -8.11 -8.07
CA ILE A 192 -5.30 -8.57 -7.21
C ILE A 192 -6.40 -7.52 -7.11
N ASN A 193 -7.63 -7.89 -7.45
CA ASN A 193 -8.81 -7.00 -7.45
C ASN A 193 -9.20 -6.43 -6.06
N ASN A 194 -8.37 -6.63 -5.02
CA ASN A 194 -8.62 -6.24 -3.64
C ASN A 194 -7.31 -5.92 -2.90
N ILE A 195 -7.28 -4.77 -2.22
CA ILE A 195 -6.14 -4.26 -1.46
C ILE A 195 -5.73 -5.14 -0.27
N ASN A 196 -6.67 -5.84 0.36
CA ASN A 196 -6.33 -6.76 1.46
C ASN A 196 -5.55 -7.97 0.93
N ASN A 197 -6.00 -8.51 -0.20
CA ASN A 197 -5.30 -9.62 -0.84
C ASN A 197 -3.89 -9.18 -1.33
N CYS A 198 -3.70 -7.89 -1.68
CA CYS A 198 -2.39 -7.32 -1.98
C CYS A 198 -1.40 -7.54 -0.83
N ALA A 199 -1.81 -7.18 0.38
CA ALA A 199 -0.97 -7.34 1.57
C ALA A 199 -0.67 -8.82 1.86
N ASP A 200 -1.68 -9.70 1.82
CA ASP A 200 -1.46 -11.14 1.99
C ASP A 200 -0.46 -11.70 0.97
N MET A 201 -0.57 -11.27 -0.28
CA MET A 201 0.34 -11.70 -1.34
C MET A 201 1.74 -11.11 -1.17
N ASN A 202 1.87 -9.86 -0.70
CA ASN A 202 3.15 -9.24 -0.38
C ASN A 202 3.84 -9.94 0.79
N ILE A 203 3.08 -10.37 1.80
CA ILE A 203 3.60 -11.24 2.87
C ILE A 203 4.12 -12.54 2.27
N PHE A 204 3.36 -13.18 1.38
CA PHE A 204 3.80 -14.40 0.68
C PHE A 204 5.09 -14.20 -0.11
N PHE A 205 5.20 -13.14 -0.93
CA PHE A 205 6.42 -12.87 -1.70
C PHE A 205 7.62 -12.51 -0.82
N LYS A 206 7.38 -11.75 0.26
CA LYS A 206 8.43 -11.44 1.24
C LYS A 206 8.97 -12.72 1.86
N LYS A 207 8.10 -13.64 2.29
CA LYS A 207 8.52 -14.97 2.78
C LYS A 207 9.34 -15.74 1.74
N CYS A 208 8.88 -15.77 0.48
CA CYS A 208 9.63 -16.43 -0.60
C CYS A 208 11.03 -15.83 -0.77
N THR A 209 11.11 -14.49 -0.79
CA THR A 209 12.36 -13.74 -0.95
C THR A 209 13.30 -13.98 0.22
N ASP A 210 12.81 -13.91 1.46
CA ASP A 210 13.60 -14.09 2.68
C ASP A 210 14.17 -15.51 2.75
N ILE A 211 13.34 -16.54 2.46
CA ILE A 211 13.80 -17.94 2.40
C ILE A 211 14.85 -18.12 1.31
N PHE A 212 14.60 -17.58 0.11
CA PHE A 212 15.50 -17.73 -1.03
C PHE A 212 16.87 -17.09 -0.76
N THR A 213 16.87 -15.82 -0.38
CA THR A 213 18.08 -15.01 -0.19
C THR A 213 18.89 -15.43 1.05
N LYS A 214 18.25 -15.96 2.09
CA LYS A 214 18.93 -16.56 3.24
C LYS A 214 19.71 -17.84 2.86
N ASN A 215 19.23 -18.56 1.86
CA ASN A 215 19.80 -19.84 1.46
C ASN A 215 20.63 -19.77 0.17
N TYR A 216 20.49 -18.74 -0.66
CA TYR A 216 21.18 -18.67 -1.96
C TYR A 216 21.72 -17.27 -2.23
N CYS A 217 23.03 -17.19 -2.48
CA CYS A 217 23.69 -15.94 -2.83
C CYS A 217 23.31 -15.53 -4.27
N CYS A 218 22.60 -14.42 -4.41
CA CYS A 218 22.12 -13.92 -5.71
C CYS A 218 22.11 -12.39 -5.74
N THR A 219 22.18 -11.83 -6.95
CA THR A 219 21.97 -10.39 -7.18
C THR A 219 20.47 -10.10 -7.16
N GLN A 220 20.03 -9.05 -6.47
CA GLN A 220 18.61 -8.75 -6.31
C GLN A 220 18.23 -7.43 -6.99
N ILE A 221 17.22 -7.44 -7.83
CA ILE A 221 16.57 -6.25 -8.39
C ILE A 221 15.20 -6.12 -7.71
N ASP A 222 14.97 -5.02 -7.00
CA ASP A 222 13.70 -4.80 -6.32
C ASP A 222 12.69 -4.20 -7.29
N MET A 223 11.47 -4.74 -7.26
CA MET A 223 10.33 -4.10 -7.88
C MET A 223 9.99 -2.80 -7.11
N PRO A 224 9.74 -1.67 -7.77
CA PRO A 224 9.34 -0.40 -7.15
C PRO A 224 8.05 -0.50 -6.33
N GLN A 225 7.84 0.43 -5.39
CA GLN A 225 6.67 0.37 -4.49
C GLN A 225 5.36 0.58 -5.24
N ASN A 226 5.39 1.48 -6.22
CA ASN A 226 4.24 1.93 -6.97
C ASN A 226 4.60 1.86 -8.46
N LEU A 227 3.68 1.39 -9.31
CA LEU A 227 3.89 1.31 -10.75
C LEU A 227 2.77 1.98 -11.54
N ILE A 228 3.08 2.86 -12.49
CA ILE A 228 2.10 3.32 -13.48
C ILE A 228 2.01 2.24 -14.55
N CYS A 229 0.77 1.84 -14.86
CA CYS A 229 0.53 0.87 -15.92
C CYS A 229 0.05 1.53 -17.20
N ASP A 230 0.37 0.87 -18.31
CA ASP A 230 -0.35 1.03 -19.54
C ASP A 230 -1.73 0.36 -19.39
N THR A 231 -2.76 0.99 -19.93
CA THR A 231 -4.19 0.61 -19.98
C THR A 231 -4.53 -0.84 -20.43
N ARG A 232 -3.54 -1.71 -20.69
CA ARG A 232 -3.67 -2.99 -21.40
C ARG A 232 -3.40 -4.20 -20.49
N ILE A 233 -4.22 -4.42 -19.47
CA ILE A 233 -4.24 -5.70 -18.73
C ILE A 233 -5.14 -6.69 -19.49
N LYS A 234 -4.58 -7.81 -19.97
CA LYS A 234 -5.33 -8.82 -20.75
C LYS A 234 -5.68 -10.09 -19.96
N SER A 235 -4.95 -10.43 -18.88
CA SER A 235 -5.25 -11.59 -18.02
C SER A 235 -4.48 -11.55 -16.68
N GLU A 236 -4.86 -12.41 -15.73
CA GLU A 236 -4.21 -12.61 -14.41
C GLU A 236 -2.73 -13.08 -14.46
N LEU A 237 -2.22 -13.40 -15.66
CA LEU A 237 -0.87 -13.92 -15.89
C LEU A 237 -0.05 -13.04 -16.86
N CYS A 238 -0.71 -12.17 -17.63
CA CYS A 238 -0.06 -11.28 -18.59
C CYS A 238 -0.19 -9.82 -18.15
N PHE A 239 0.78 -9.39 -17.34
CA PHE A 239 0.92 -7.99 -16.92
C PHE A 239 1.67 -7.20 -17.98
N HIS A 240 1.14 -6.04 -18.35
CA HIS A 240 1.89 -5.02 -19.09
C HIS A 240 2.14 -3.86 -18.14
N TYR A 241 3.41 -3.48 -18.02
CA TYR A 241 3.82 -2.35 -17.21
C TYR A 241 4.11 -1.15 -18.11
N SER A 242 4.29 0.04 -17.51
CA SER A 242 4.75 1.19 -18.28
C SER A 242 6.13 0.95 -18.87
N TYR A 243 6.42 1.64 -19.98
CA TYR A 243 7.75 1.69 -20.58
C TYR A 243 8.84 2.00 -19.54
N TYR A 244 8.56 2.89 -18.59
CA TYR A 244 9.53 3.25 -17.58
C TYR A 244 9.95 2.02 -16.74
N TYR A 245 9.02 1.13 -16.36
CA TYR A 245 9.37 -0.02 -15.52
C TYR A 245 10.31 -0.97 -16.27
N TYR A 246 10.00 -1.17 -17.54
CA TYR A 246 10.83 -1.92 -18.47
C TYR A 246 12.21 -1.27 -18.64
N ASP A 247 12.28 0.07 -18.73
CA ASP A 247 13.54 0.82 -18.78
C ASP A 247 14.34 0.71 -17.47
N TYR A 248 13.67 0.69 -16.31
CA TYR A 248 14.30 0.45 -15.00
C TYR A 248 14.94 -0.94 -14.93
N ILE A 249 14.19 -2.02 -15.23
CA ILE A 249 14.75 -3.38 -15.25
C ILE A 249 15.94 -3.47 -16.21
N ASN A 250 15.78 -2.92 -17.42
CA ASN A 250 16.84 -2.86 -18.43
C ASN A 250 18.09 -2.11 -17.92
N SER A 251 17.90 -1.00 -17.21
CA SER A 251 18.98 -0.24 -16.60
C SER A 251 19.70 -1.02 -15.50
N CYS A 252 18.95 -1.68 -14.62
CA CYS A 252 19.49 -2.57 -13.59
C CYS A 252 20.32 -3.71 -14.20
N LEU A 253 19.79 -4.41 -15.21
CA LEU A 253 20.49 -5.49 -15.89
C LEU A 253 21.79 -5.00 -16.56
N LYS A 254 21.77 -3.82 -17.20
CA LYS A 254 22.98 -3.20 -17.77
C LYS A 254 24.05 -2.90 -16.71
N SER A 255 23.66 -2.41 -15.54
CA SER A 255 24.61 -2.07 -14.46
C SER A 255 25.25 -3.28 -13.77
N ILE A 256 24.66 -4.48 -13.91
CA ILE A 256 25.23 -5.73 -13.38
C ILE A 256 26.49 -6.15 -14.14
N ASN A 257 26.67 -5.67 -15.38
CA ASN A 257 27.81 -6.00 -16.21
C ASN A 257 29.09 -5.27 -15.71
N GLY A 258 29.89 -5.93 -14.86
CA GLY A 258 31.17 -5.40 -14.36
C GLY A 258 31.39 -5.38 -12.84
N ASN A 259 30.63 -6.15 -12.05
CA ASN A 259 30.70 -6.20 -10.57
C ASN A 259 30.29 -4.91 -9.84
N THR A 260 29.66 -3.94 -10.51
CA THR A 260 29.32 -2.62 -9.92
C THR A 260 27.88 -2.47 -9.43
N TYR A 261 26.99 -3.46 -9.63
CA TYR A 261 25.62 -3.38 -9.12
C TYR A 261 25.56 -3.60 -7.60
N ASP A 262 25.91 -2.55 -6.86
CA ASP A 262 25.82 -2.49 -5.41
C ASP A 262 24.51 -1.83 -4.93
N ASN A 263 24.32 -1.81 -3.61
CA ASN A 263 23.12 -1.24 -3.00
C ASN A 263 22.92 0.27 -3.29
N SER A 264 24.01 1.02 -3.53
CA SER A 264 23.93 2.47 -3.77
C SER A 264 23.39 2.79 -5.17
N GLN A 265 23.85 2.04 -6.18
CA GLN A 265 23.35 2.17 -7.55
C GLN A 265 21.90 1.69 -7.66
N LYS A 266 21.56 0.61 -6.95
CA LYS A 266 20.19 0.08 -6.84
C LYS A 266 19.22 1.14 -6.30
N ALA A 267 19.55 1.77 -5.17
CA ALA A 267 18.72 2.82 -4.58
C ALA A 267 18.61 4.06 -5.49
N THR A 268 19.70 4.45 -6.16
CA THR A 268 19.72 5.60 -7.07
C THR A 268 18.82 5.38 -8.28
N LEU A 269 18.93 4.22 -8.95
CA LEU A 269 18.10 3.87 -10.10
C LEU A 269 16.62 3.75 -9.73
N LEU A 270 16.34 3.13 -8.58
CA LEU A 270 14.98 3.00 -8.08
C LEU A 270 14.35 4.37 -7.81
N ASN A 271 15.08 5.27 -7.13
CA ASN A 271 14.60 6.63 -6.84
C ASN A 271 14.38 7.45 -8.14
N GLN A 272 15.33 7.42 -9.08
CA GLN A 272 15.17 8.08 -10.38
C GLN A 272 13.92 7.60 -11.13
N TYR A 273 13.62 6.31 -11.05
CA TYR A 273 12.45 5.72 -11.66
C TYR A 273 11.16 6.12 -10.94
N GLU A 274 11.13 6.06 -9.61
CA GLU A 274 9.98 6.47 -8.80
C GLU A 274 9.63 7.95 -9.05
N LEU A 275 10.63 8.83 -9.16
CA LEU A 275 10.44 10.24 -9.52
C LEU A 275 9.84 10.43 -10.92
N ARG A 276 10.30 9.68 -11.94
CA ARG A 276 9.75 9.78 -13.30
C ARG A 276 8.29 9.35 -13.36
N GLN A 277 7.93 8.31 -12.62
CA GLN A 277 6.54 7.91 -12.51
C GLN A 277 5.70 8.98 -11.83
N LEU A 278 6.17 9.50 -10.69
CA LEU A 278 5.45 10.57 -10.00
C LEU A 278 5.15 11.75 -10.93
N ALA A 279 6.08 12.15 -11.80
CA ALA A 279 5.86 13.18 -12.81
C ALA A 279 4.72 12.87 -13.81
N ASP A 280 4.58 11.62 -14.25
CA ASP A 280 3.49 11.20 -15.16
C ASP A 280 2.11 11.17 -14.44
N ILE A 281 2.08 10.71 -13.18
CA ILE A 281 0.87 10.80 -12.32
C ILE A 281 0.52 12.27 -12.09
N GLU A 282 1.53 13.09 -11.82
CA GLU A 282 1.42 14.52 -11.62
C GLU A 282 0.78 15.17 -12.85
N ASP A 283 1.23 14.91 -14.08
CA ASP A 283 0.62 15.45 -15.30
C ASP A 283 -0.89 15.15 -15.44
N GLY A 284 -1.29 13.89 -15.22
CA GLY A 284 -2.69 13.48 -15.28
C GLY A 284 -3.53 14.09 -14.16
N SER A 285 -3.01 14.08 -12.93
CA SER A 285 -3.68 14.68 -11.77
C SER A 285 -3.76 16.20 -11.86
N MET A 286 -2.75 16.86 -12.44
CA MET A 286 -2.72 18.31 -12.64
C MET A 286 -3.78 18.78 -13.64
N LYS A 287 -4.09 17.98 -14.65
CA LYS A 287 -5.23 18.25 -15.54
C LYS A 287 -6.57 18.22 -14.80
N THR A 288 -6.75 17.25 -13.90
CA THR A 288 -7.94 17.15 -13.04
C THR A 288 -7.99 18.32 -12.05
N LEU A 289 -6.86 18.66 -11.42
CA LEU A 289 -6.74 19.79 -10.50
C LEU A 289 -7.03 21.13 -11.18
N ALA A 290 -6.56 21.34 -12.41
CA ALA A 290 -6.88 22.52 -13.21
C ALA A 290 -8.39 22.66 -13.45
N SER A 291 -9.08 21.53 -13.68
CA SER A 291 -10.53 21.50 -13.85
C SER A 291 -11.29 21.83 -12.57
N LEU A 292 -10.85 21.29 -11.43
CA LEU A 292 -11.38 21.64 -10.11
C LEU A 292 -11.13 23.12 -9.77
N THR A 293 -9.94 23.61 -10.14
CA THR A 293 -9.59 25.03 -10.02
C THR A 293 -10.59 25.89 -10.75
N PHE A 294 -10.84 25.62 -12.03
CA PHE A 294 -11.79 26.38 -12.82
C PHE A 294 -13.20 26.41 -12.19
N LEU A 295 -13.69 25.28 -11.68
CA LEU A 295 -15.01 25.18 -11.03
C LEU A 295 -15.16 26.05 -9.77
N ARG A 296 -14.04 26.39 -9.11
CA ARG A 296 -14.02 27.18 -7.87
C ARG A 296 -13.40 28.57 -8.06
N TYR A 297 -12.77 28.82 -9.20
CA TYR A 297 -12.04 30.04 -9.52
C TYR A 297 -12.89 31.30 -9.33
N LYS A 298 -14.14 31.30 -9.81
CA LYS A 298 -15.11 32.40 -9.67
C LYS A 298 -14.56 33.79 -10.06
N GLY A 299 -13.56 33.86 -10.94
CA GLY A 299 -12.92 35.11 -11.37
C GLY A 299 -11.90 35.70 -10.38
N ARG A 300 -11.56 34.97 -9.31
CA ARG A 300 -10.57 35.40 -8.30
C ARG A 300 -9.14 35.37 -8.84
N LYS A 301 -8.21 36.05 -8.20
CA LYS A 301 -6.77 35.92 -8.48
C LYS A 301 -6.25 34.60 -7.92
N LEU A 302 -5.44 33.89 -8.70
CA LEU A 302 -4.90 32.60 -8.26
C LEU A 302 -3.57 32.77 -7.54
N ILE A 303 -3.49 32.24 -6.32
CA ILE A 303 -2.24 32.03 -5.58
C ILE A 303 -1.82 30.57 -5.78
N LEU A 304 -0.63 30.35 -6.34
CA LEU A 304 -0.04 29.02 -6.42
C LEU A 304 0.95 28.83 -5.27
N ILE A 305 0.77 27.78 -4.47
CA ILE A 305 1.65 27.45 -3.34
C ILE A 305 2.57 26.29 -3.75
N GLY A 306 3.84 26.59 -3.95
CA GLY A 306 4.83 25.73 -4.59
C GLY A 306 4.99 26.02 -6.08
N ASP A 307 5.75 25.17 -6.76
CA ASP A 307 6.06 25.28 -8.19
C ASP A 307 5.54 24.07 -8.96
N ASN A 308 4.69 24.27 -9.97
CA ASN A 308 4.19 23.18 -10.80
C ASN A 308 3.89 23.63 -12.24
N LEU A 309 4.86 23.44 -13.14
CA LEU A 309 4.75 23.87 -14.53
C LEU A 309 3.66 23.11 -15.30
N ALA A 310 3.46 21.83 -14.99
CA ALA A 310 2.43 21.00 -15.62
C ALA A 310 1.03 21.52 -15.30
N TYR A 311 0.78 21.82 -14.03
CA TYR A 311 -0.46 22.47 -13.58
C TYR A 311 -0.72 23.78 -14.30
N GLU A 312 0.29 24.67 -14.33
CA GLU A 312 0.17 25.97 -14.98
C GLU A 312 -0.11 25.83 -16.48
N TYR A 313 0.56 24.88 -17.15
CA TYR A 313 0.32 24.57 -18.55
C TYR A 313 -1.12 24.14 -18.80
N TRP A 314 -1.63 23.16 -18.04
CA TRP A 314 -2.99 22.65 -18.22
C TRP A 314 -4.05 23.69 -17.88
N LEU A 315 -3.85 24.44 -16.79
CA LEU A 315 -4.75 25.50 -16.37
C LEU A 315 -4.87 26.60 -17.44
N LYS A 316 -3.74 27.06 -17.98
CA LYS A 316 -3.71 28.06 -19.06
C LYS A 316 -4.29 27.49 -20.35
N LYS A 317 -3.90 26.28 -20.74
CA LYS A 317 -4.34 25.65 -22.00
C LYS A 317 -5.83 25.36 -22.03
N MET A 318 -6.40 24.90 -20.91
CA MET A 318 -7.81 24.50 -20.85
C MET A 318 -8.75 25.66 -20.53
N TYR A 319 -8.30 26.61 -19.70
CA TYR A 319 -9.18 27.62 -19.12
C TYR A 319 -8.69 29.07 -19.26
N GLY A 320 -7.48 29.30 -19.79
CA GLY A 320 -6.90 30.64 -19.95
C GLY A 320 -6.54 31.33 -18.63
N ILE A 321 -6.57 30.63 -17.50
CA ILE A 321 -6.25 31.18 -16.18
C ILE A 321 -4.72 31.18 -15.99
N ILE A 322 -4.20 32.25 -15.39
CA ILE A 322 -2.78 32.42 -15.06
C ILE A 322 -2.60 32.63 -13.56
N VAL A 323 -1.42 32.24 -13.05
CA VAL A 323 -1.03 32.46 -11.66
C VAL A 323 -0.81 33.96 -11.41
N ALA A 324 -1.45 34.51 -10.38
CA ALA A 324 -1.33 35.92 -10.02
C ALA A 324 -0.27 36.17 -8.93
N LYS A 325 -0.15 35.26 -7.96
CA LYS A 325 0.89 35.27 -6.92
C LYS A 325 1.44 33.85 -6.75
N ARG A 326 2.73 33.74 -6.46
CA ARG A 326 3.38 32.48 -6.12
C ARG A 326 3.90 32.54 -4.69
N ILE A 327 3.70 31.47 -3.94
CA ILE A 327 4.24 31.25 -2.61
C ILE A 327 5.28 30.15 -2.75
N HIS A 328 6.52 30.42 -2.37
CA HIS A 328 7.57 29.41 -2.44
C HIS A 328 7.35 28.38 -1.33
N TYR A 329 7.41 27.10 -1.69
CA TYR A 329 7.36 25.97 -0.76
C TYR A 329 8.22 24.81 -1.27
N THR A 330 9.02 24.26 -0.38
CA THR A 330 9.84 23.05 -0.55
C THR A 330 9.59 22.10 0.62
N ALA A 331 10.10 20.88 0.55
CA ALA A 331 10.02 19.92 1.67
C ALA A 331 10.71 20.42 2.97
N GLU A 332 11.56 21.45 2.88
CA GLU A 332 12.24 22.07 4.02
C GLU A 332 11.50 23.31 4.56
N SER A 333 10.44 23.75 3.88
CA SER A 333 9.68 24.94 4.27
C SER A 333 8.83 24.66 5.51
N THR A 334 8.91 25.57 6.50
CA THR A 334 8.11 25.49 7.74
C THR A 334 6.78 26.22 7.61
N PHE A 335 5.88 25.99 8.56
CA PHE A 335 4.64 26.76 8.71
C PHE A 335 4.88 28.28 8.62
N GLU A 336 5.85 28.82 9.37
CA GLU A 336 6.13 30.26 9.43
C GLU A 336 6.53 30.80 8.05
N SER A 337 7.38 30.08 7.33
CA SER A 337 7.86 30.50 6.01
C SER A 337 6.74 30.64 4.96
N VAL A 338 5.73 29.77 5.04
CA VAL A 338 4.56 29.81 4.14
C VAL A 338 3.55 30.84 4.64
N TYR A 339 3.33 30.88 5.96
CA TYR A 339 2.40 31.80 6.60
C TYR A 339 2.79 33.24 6.33
N GLU A 340 4.05 33.65 6.50
CA GLU A 340 4.48 35.03 6.26
C GLU A 340 4.21 35.49 4.82
N GLN A 341 4.48 34.64 3.82
CA GLN A 341 4.21 34.94 2.42
C GLN A 341 2.71 35.02 2.09
N LEU A 342 1.88 34.20 2.76
CA LEU A 342 0.42 34.19 2.60
C LEU A 342 -0.27 35.28 3.41
N ASN A 343 0.28 35.68 4.55
CA ASN A 343 -0.37 36.60 5.49
C ASN A 343 -0.55 38.00 4.89
N GLU A 344 0.34 38.42 3.97
CA GLU A 344 0.15 39.62 3.14
C GLU A 344 -1.17 39.62 2.35
N THR A 345 -1.75 38.43 2.14
CA THR A 345 -3.01 38.19 1.43
C THR A 345 -4.09 37.58 2.31
N ALA A 346 -3.84 37.38 3.61
CA ALA A 346 -4.82 36.86 4.55
C ALA A 346 -6.04 37.79 4.60
N TYR A 347 -7.23 37.22 4.76
CA TYR A 347 -8.53 37.92 4.75
C TYR A 347 -9.03 38.42 3.38
N GLN A 348 -8.30 38.18 2.28
CA GLN A 348 -8.75 38.48 0.91
C GLN A 348 -9.29 37.23 0.17
N TYR A 349 -9.83 36.22 0.87
CA TYR A 349 -10.38 34.99 0.27
C TYR A 349 -11.47 35.24 -0.81
N LYS A 350 -12.11 36.42 -0.77
CA LYS A 350 -13.05 36.89 -1.80
C LYS A 350 -12.36 37.24 -3.12
N ASP A 351 -11.12 37.73 -3.04
CA ASP A 351 -10.32 38.17 -4.17
C ASP A 351 -9.34 37.10 -4.63
N TYR A 352 -9.01 36.12 -3.78
CA TYR A 352 -8.00 35.10 -4.04
C TYR A 352 -8.53 33.68 -3.91
N ILE A 353 -7.96 32.79 -4.71
CA ILE A 353 -8.07 31.34 -4.55
C ILE A 353 -6.67 30.75 -4.44
N CYS A 354 -6.45 29.91 -3.44
CA CYS A 354 -5.20 29.19 -3.24
C CYS A 354 -5.27 27.84 -3.96
N VAL A 355 -4.18 27.47 -4.61
CA VAL A 355 -4.01 26.13 -5.17
C VAL A 355 -2.70 25.54 -4.70
N VAL A 356 -2.79 24.33 -4.18
CA VAL A 356 -1.67 23.50 -3.74
C VAL A 356 -1.59 22.32 -4.71
N PRO A 357 -0.71 22.37 -5.73
CA PRO A 357 -0.64 21.35 -6.76
C PRO A 357 0.07 20.07 -6.32
N HIS A 358 0.82 20.13 -5.22
CA HIS A 358 1.58 19.00 -4.71
C HIS A 358 0.84 18.28 -3.59
N ILE A 359 1.04 16.97 -3.51
CA ILE A 359 0.65 16.16 -2.35
C ILE A 359 1.82 16.24 -1.37
N TYR A 360 1.70 17.05 -0.32
CA TYR A 360 2.79 17.24 0.64
C TYR A 360 2.83 16.14 1.70
N THR A 361 4.04 15.85 2.15
CA THR A 361 4.32 15.10 3.37
C THR A 361 4.38 16.10 4.53
N GLY A 362 3.29 16.24 5.28
CA GLY A 362 3.19 17.17 6.40
C GLY A 362 2.09 18.22 6.24
N THR A 363 1.84 18.97 7.32
CA THR A 363 0.69 19.87 7.43
C THR A 363 1.00 21.35 7.40
N ASP A 364 2.26 21.76 7.28
CA ASP A 364 2.65 23.16 7.40
C ASP A 364 1.95 24.09 6.40
N VAL A 365 1.83 23.67 5.14
CA VAL A 365 1.07 24.44 4.13
C VAL A 365 -0.41 24.47 4.47
N LEU A 366 -0.99 23.33 4.85
CA LEU A 366 -2.41 23.25 5.20
C LEU A 366 -2.72 24.12 6.41
N LYS A 367 -1.86 24.11 7.43
CA LYS A 367 -1.90 24.98 8.61
C LYS A 367 -1.79 26.44 8.21
N ALA A 368 -0.79 26.82 7.42
CA ALA A 368 -0.60 28.21 6.99
C ALA A 368 -1.81 28.76 6.22
N VAL A 369 -2.33 27.98 5.27
CA VAL A 369 -3.51 28.33 4.49
C VAL A 369 -4.76 28.44 5.36
N TRP A 370 -4.95 27.48 6.28
CA TRP A 370 -6.05 27.49 7.25
C TRP A 370 -5.98 28.73 8.16
N THR A 371 -4.82 29.01 8.74
CA THR A 371 -4.58 30.16 9.61
C THR A 371 -4.78 31.50 8.89
N CYS A 372 -4.51 31.57 7.58
CA CYS A 372 -4.80 32.76 6.76
C CYS A 372 -6.29 32.91 6.37
N GLY A 373 -7.16 32.00 6.80
CA GLY A 373 -8.61 32.07 6.62
C GLY A 373 -9.13 31.50 5.31
N PHE A 374 -8.32 30.74 4.56
CA PHE A 374 -8.79 30.03 3.36
C PHE A 374 -9.41 28.69 3.76
N ALA A 375 -10.70 28.51 3.47
CA ALA A 375 -11.35 27.23 3.71
C ALA A 375 -10.94 26.18 2.66
N MET A 376 -10.62 24.98 3.15
CA MET A 376 -10.22 23.84 2.31
C MET A 376 -11.36 23.43 1.38
N GLN A 377 -11.01 23.09 0.14
CA GLN A 377 -11.92 22.65 -0.95
C GLN A 377 -12.93 23.72 -1.45
N SER A 378 -12.98 24.90 -0.84
CA SER A 378 -13.72 26.07 -1.34
C SER A 378 -12.81 27.18 -1.85
N ASP A 379 -11.83 27.56 -1.03
CA ASP A 379 -10.95 28.73 -1.24
C ASP A 379 -9.49 28.31 -1.37
N CYS A 380 -9.15 27.13 -0.86
CA CYS A 380 -7.92 26.42 -1.19
C CYS A 380 -8.23 25.07 -1.85
N ILE A 381 -7.62 24.81 -3.00
CA ILE A 381 -7.78 23.54 -3.72
C ILE A 381 -6.46 22.81 -3.67
N THR A 382 -6.48 21.59 -3.18
CA THR A 382 -5.31 20.73 -3.10
C THR A 382 -5.39 19.66 -4.19
N ALA A 383 -4.25 19.11 -4.59
CA ALA A 383 -4.22 17.83 -5.30
C ALA A 383 -5.09 16.81 -4.54
N ILE A 384 -5.96 16.11 -5.27
CA ILE A 384 -6.95 15.21 -4.68
C ILE A 384 -6.36 13.81 -4.58
N HIS A 385 -6.31 13.28 -3.36
CA HIS A 385 -6.15 11.85 -3.11
C HIS A 385 -7.43 11.12 -3.51
N GLN A 386 -7.33 10.06 -4.33
CA GLN A 386 -8.49 9.21 -4.57
C GLN A 386 -8.72 8.29 -3.35
N PRO A 387 -9.87 8.38 -2.65
CA PRO A 387 -10.12 7.55 -1.48
C PRO A 387 -10.07 6.05 -1.78
N TYR A 388 -9.52 5.28 -0.85
CA TYR A 388 -9.58 3.82 -0.86
C TYR A 388 -9.88 3.29 0.55
N THR A 389 -10.27 2.01 0.64
CA THR A 389 -10.63 1.39 1.91
C THR A 389 -9.80 0.14 2.16
N LEU A 390 -9.07 0.14 3.27
CA LEU A 390 -8.45 -1.05 3.86
C LEU A 390 -9.49 -1.68 4.80
N LYS A 391 -10.03 -2.85 4.45
CA LYS A 391 -11.20 -3.42 5.14
C LYS A 391 -10.79 -4.57 6.05
N ASN A 392 -10.99 -4.48 7.37
CA ASN A 392 -10.49 -5.49 8.33
C ASN A 392 -9.01 -5.84 8.10
N PHE A 393 -8.20 -4.84 7.79
CA PHE A 393 -6.81 -4.97 7.41
C PHE A 393 -5.94 -5.39 8.60
N VAL A 394 -5.01 -6.31 8.33
CA VAL A 394 -3.94 -6.75 9.24
C VAL A 394 -2.67 -6.87 8.40
N GLY A 395 -1.57 -6.27 8.86
CA GLY A 395 -0.29 -6.25 8.16
C GLY A 395 0.33 -4.87 8.09
N GLU A 396 1.25 -4.69 7.14
CA GLU A 396 1.91 -3.43 6.85
C GLU A 396 1.53 -2.95 5.45
N TYR A 397 1.25 -1.66 5.32
CA TYR A 397 0.86 -1.02 4.07
C TYR A 397 1.57 0.33 3.95
N THR A 398 2.09 0.61 2.76
CA THR A 398 2.57 1.93 2.38
C THR A 398 2.17 2.22 0.94
N ASP A 399 1.86 3.49 0.66
CA ASP A 399 1.56 3.98 -0.68
C ASP A 399 2.49 5.13 -1.09
N CYS A 400 2.35 5.55 -2.34
CA CYS A 400 3.04 6.72 -2.91
C CYS A 400 2.53 8.07 -2.41
N TYR A 401 1.46 8.09 -1.62
CA TYR A 401 1.03 9.28 -0.90
C TYR A 401 1.72 9.37 0.47
N ASN A 402 2.70 8.49 0.75
CA ASN A 402 3.42 8.42 2.01
C ASN A 402 2.51 8.10 3.22
N ASN A 403 1.38 7.42 2.99
CA ASN A 403 0.62 6.84 4.08
C ASN A 403 1.32 5.57 4.55
N HIS A 404 1.54 5.44 5.86
CA HIS A 404 2.11 4.24 6.49
C HIS A 404 1.09 3.65 7.47
N ILE A 405 0.68 2.40 7.25
CA ILE A 405 -0.25 1.69 8.12
C ILE A 405 0.41 0.40 8.59
N LEU A 406 0.51 0.25 9.91
CA LEU A 406 0.93 -0.98 10.58
C LEU A 406 -0.20 -1.45 11.49
N ALA A 407 -0.76 -2.62 11.21
CA ALA A 407 -1.86 -3.18 11.97
C ALA A 407 -1.60 -4.63 12.39
N GLU A 408 -1.37 -4.86 13.68
CA GLU A 408 -1.24 -6.19 14.28
C GLU A 408 -2.61 -6.79 14.70
N SER A 409 -3.70 -6.08 14.42
CA SER A 409 -5.07 -6.50 14.69
C SER A 409 -6.04 -5.85 13.68
N PRO A 410 -7.20 -6.47 13.39
CA PRO A 410 -8.08 -6.02 12.32
C PRO A 410 -8.60 -4.59 12.49
N VAL A 411 -8.45 -3.76 11.46
CA VAL A 411 -8.97 -2.39 11.40
C VAL A 411 -9.58 -2.08 10.05
N THR A 412 -10.63 -1.25 10.01
CA THR A 412 -11.14 -0.69 8.76
C THR A 412 -10.74 0.78 8.65
N LEU A 413 -10.03 1.13 7.57
CA LEU A 413 -9.56 2.49 7.31
C LEU A 413 -10.08 2.97 5.97
N GLU A 414 -10.75 4.12 5.95
CA GLU A 414 -11.06 4.86 4.74
C GLU A 414 -10.02 5.98 4.61
N VAL A 415 -9.04 5.76 3.75
CA VAL A 415 -7.91 6.68 3.55
C VAL A 415 -8.29 7.70 2.50
N LYS A 416 -8.28 8.99 2.86
CA LYS A 416 -8.71 10.12 2.02
C LYS A 416 -7.65 11.19 1.82
N GLY A 417 -6.45 11.00 2.36
CA GLY A 417 -5.35 11.95 2.25
C GLY A 417 -3.99 11.26 2.19
N SER A 418 -2.94 12.05 2.36
CA SER A 418 -1.54 11.63 2.24
C SER A 418 -0.77 11.79 3.55
N GLY A 419 0.38 11.15 3.69
CA GLY A 419 1.30 11.35 4.81
C GLY A 419 0.82 10.81 6.15
N SER A 420 -0.28 10.05 6.20
CA SER A 420 -0.86 9.58 7.44
C SER A 420 -0.14 8.36 8.00
N HIS A 421 0.00 8.30 9.31
CA HIS A 421 0.63 7.21 10.05
C HIS A 421 -0.40 6.52 10.95
N VAL A 422 -0.62 5.23 10.76
CA VAL A 422 -1.56 4.42 11.54
C VAL A 422 -0.85 3.24 12.17
N SER A 423 -1.00 3.07 13.49
CA SER A 423 -0.47 1.94 14.26
C SER A 423 -1.57 1.28 15.10
N ILE A 424 -1.88 0.01 14.84
CA ILE A 424 -2.84 -0.78 15.61
C ILE A 424 -2.11 -1.93 16.29
N GLY A 425 -2.05 -1.90 17.62
CA GLY A 425 -1.34 -2.89 18.43
C GLY A 425 -2.00 -4.28 18.43
N HIS A 426 -1.24 -5.29 18.85
CA HIS A 426 -1.74 -6.65 18.97
C HIS A 426 -2.84 -6.79 20.03
N GLY A 427 -3.76 -7.74 19.80
CA GLY A 427 -4.84 -8.06 20.73
C GLY A 427 -5.93 -6.99 20.77
N VAL A 428 -6.01 -6.14 19.75
CA VAL A 428 -7.14 -5.21 19.61
C VAL A 428 -8.33 -6.01 19.10
N HIS A 429 -9.32 -6.20 19.97
CA HIS A 429 -10.47 -7.05 19.68
C HIS A 429 -11.60 -6.22 19.06
N ALA A 430 -11.64 -6.20 17.72
CA ALA A 430 -12.74 -5.65 16.94
C ALA A 430 -13.35 -6.74 16.07
N PHE A 431 -14.60 -7.10 16.33
CA PHE A 431 -15.34 -8.08 15.52
C PHE A 431 -16.05 -7.36 14.36
N ASN A 432 -16.12 -7.93 13.15
CA ASN A 432 -16.95 -7.43 12.04
C ASN A 432 -16.84 -5.91 11.75
N GLU A 433 -15.65 -5.37 11.44
CA GLU A 433 -15.46 -3.95 11.05
C GLU A 433 -15.78 -2.93 12.16
N GLN A 434 -15.75 -3.34 13.44
CA GLN A 434 -16.07 -2.48 14.58
C GLN A 434 -15.14 -1.28 14.76
N LEU A 435 -13.88 -1.36 14.32
CA LEU A 435 -12.97 -0.21 14.31
C LEU A 435 -12.91 0.38 12.92
N ARG A 436 -13.57 1.53 12.73
CA ARG A 436 -13.59 2.24 11.47
C ARG A 436 -13.06 3.67 11.65
N PHE A 437 -11.98 3.99 10.93
CA PHE A 437 -11.46 5.34 10.89
C PHE A 437 -11.51 5.89 9.47
N ILE A 438 -11.87 7.15 9.35
CA ILE A 438 -11.66 7.97 8.16
C ILE A 438 -10.47 8.85 8.48
N ILE A 439 -9.39 8.71 7.72
CA ILE A 439 -8.15 9.49 7.91
C ILE A 439 -7.93 10.37 6.68
N LEU A 440 -7.58 11.63 6.92
CA LEU A 440 -7.27 12.60 5.87
C LEU A 440 -5.75 12.77 5.75
N ASN A 441 -5.23 14.00 5.67
CA ASN A 441 -3.81 14.25 5.44
C ASN A 441 -3.03 14.34 6.76
N ASP A 442 -1.84 13.74 6.81
CA ASP A 442 -0.89 13.84 7.94
C ASP A 442 -1.52 13.46 9.29
N VAL A 443 -2.44 12.49 9.26
CA VAL A 443 -3.10 11.99 10.46
C VAL A 443 -2.14 11.07 11.21
N THR A 444 -2.10 11.19 12.53
CA THR A 444 -1.50 10.16 13.38
C THR A 444 -2.58 9.43 14.17
N LEU A 445 -2.78 8.15 13.88
CA LEU A 445 -3.66 7.27 14.65
C LEU A 445 -2.84 6.16 15.31
N ALA A 446 -2.89 6.06 16.63
CA ALA A 446 -2.29 4.94 17.34
C ALA A 446 -3.28 4.33 18.33
N ILE A 447 -3.42 3.00 18.29
CA ILE A 447 -4.18 2.22 19.27
C ILE A 447 -3.22 1.21 19.90
N GLY A 448 -3.09 1.29 21.23
CA GLY A 448 -2.26 0.40 22.03
C GLY A 448 -2.77 -1.03 22.06
N LYS A 449 -1.97 -1.90 22.69
CA LYS A 449 -2.19 -3.34 22.73
C LYS A 449 -3.35 -3.69 23.64
N ARG A 450 -4.03 -4.81 23.35
CA ARG A 450 -5.11 -5.35 24.18
C ARG A 450 -6.24 -4.35 24.44
N THR A 451 -6.50 -3.45 23.48
CA THR A 451 -7.64 -2.54 23.56
C THR A 451 -8.90 -3.27 23.10
N PHE A 452 -9.98 -3.16 23.86
CA PHE A 452 -11.21 -3.91 23.64
C PHE A 452 -12.31 -2.97 23.15
N THR A 453 -13.01 -3.37 22.09
CA THR A 453 -14.29 -2.78 21.73
C THR A 453 -15.41 -3.75 22.11
N SER A 454 -16.49 -3.24 22.69
CA SER A 454 -17.63 -4.09 23.07
C SER A 454 -18.32 -4.72 21.85
N LYS A 455 -19.05 -5.82 22.08
CA LYS A 455 -19.53 -6.76 21.05
C LYS A 455 -20.49 -6.17 20.00
N ASN A 456 -21.11 -5.01 20.24
CA ASN A 456 -22.16 -4.46 19.38
C ASN A 456 -21.82 -3.03 18.91
N LYS A 457 -21.61 -2.87 17.59
CA LYS A 457 -21.49 -1.62 16.80
C LYS A 457 -20.13 -0.90 16.73
N VAL A 458 -20.03 -0.05 15.70
CA VAL A 458 -18.84 0.55 15.07
C VAL A 458 -18.35 1.78 15.83
N ILE A 459 -17.11 1.76 16.29
CA ILE A 459 -16.35 2.98 16.60
C ILE A 459 -16.03 3.62 15.25
N THR A 460 -16.77 4.65 14.90
CA THR A 460 -16.44 5.48 13.73
C THR A 460 -15.71 6.71 14.25
N SER A 461 -14.54 6.97 13.70
CA SER A 461 -13.83 8.21 13.95
C SER A 461 -13.43 8.85 12.64
N THR A 462 -13.59 10.17 12.58
CA THR A 462 -12.99 10.98 11.51
C THR A 462 -11.88 11.81 12.13
N ILE A 463 -10.68 11.64 11.60
CA ILE A 463 -9.50 12.40 11.99
C ILE A 463 -9.15 13.27 10.79
N TYR A 464 -9.31 14.57 10.97
CA TYR A 464 -9.08 15.58 9.93
C TYR A 464 -7.60 15.90 9.79
N ASP A 465 -7.26 16.78 8.85
CA ASP A 465 -5.87 17.04 8.48
C ASP A 465 -5.00 17.44 9.69
N GLY A 466 -3.87 16.77 9.86
CA GLY A 466 -2.94 16.96 10.97
C GLY A 466 -3.46 16.54 12.35
N GLY A 467 -4.64 15.92 12.41
CA GLY A 467 -5.23 15.44 13.65
C GLY A 467 -4.49 14.23 14.21
N LYS A 468 -4.41 14.16 15.53
CA LYS A 468 -3.76 13.05 16.26
C LYS A 468 -4.72 12.40 17.23
N VAL A 469 -4.87 11.08 17.13
CA VAL A 469 -5.64 10.28 18.08
C VAL A 469 -4.74 9.16 18.60
N ILE A 470 -4.43 9.20 19.90
CA ILE A 470 -3.63 8.19 20.58
C ILE A 470 -4.47 7.55 21.68
N ILE A 471 -4.70 6.24 21.56
CA ILE A 471 -5.37 5.41 22.55
C ILE A 471 -4.32 4.45 23.13
N GLY A 472 -4.16 4.46 24.45
CA GLY A 472 -3.18 3.66 25.17
C GLY A 472 -3.45 2.16 25.15
N ASP A 473 -2.65 1.45 25.94
CA ASP A 473 -2.77 0.01 26.15
C ASP A 473 -3.96 -0.32 27.07
N ASN A 474 -4.59 -1.47 26.82
CA ASN A 474 -5.64 -2.03 27.69
C ASN A 474 -6.82 -1.06 27.93
N VAL A 475 -7.19 -0.29 26.91
CA VAL A 475 -8.37 0.59 26.97
C VAL A 475 -9.62 -0.21 26.63
N ASN A 476 -10.70 0.00 27.36
CA ASN A 476 -12.01 -0.59 27.06
C ASN A 476 -12.94 0.49 26.52
N LEU A 477 -13.28 0.38 25.23
CA LEU A 477 -14.21 1.26 24.55
C LEU A 477 -15.58 0.57 24.47
N GLY A 478 -16.57 1.18 25.10
CA GLY A 478 -17.97 0.72 25.09
C GLY A 478 -18.62 0.81 23.71
N ASN A 479 -19.90 0.48 23.65
CA ASN A 479 -20.65 0.42 22.39
C ASN A 479 -20.85 1.84 21.86
N ASN A 480 -20.78 2.06 20.55
CA ASN A 480 -21.03 3.37 19.90
C ASN A 480 -20.17 4.53 20.42
N VAL A 481 -18.96 4.27 20.94
CA VAL A 481 -18.03 5.36 21.26
C VAL A 481 -17.65 6.06 19.95
N HIS A 482 -17.86 7.38 19.90
CA HIS A 482 -17.53 8.20 18.74
C HIS A 482 -16.39 9.14 19.10
N ILE A 483 -15.29 9.04 18.37
CA ILE A 483 -14.13 9.92 18.54
C ILE A 483 -14.05 10.80 17.30
N ARG A 484 -14.01 12.11 17.46
CA ARG A 484 -13.76 13.04 16.37
C ARG A 484 -12.58 13.92 16.76
N CYS A 485 -11.68 14.14 15.81
CA CYS A 485 -10.52 14.99 15.99
C CYS A 485 -10.46 15.92 14.78
N SER A 486 -10.70 17.22 15.01
CA SER A 486 -10.73 18.22 13.94
C SER A 486 -9.31 18.58 13.48
N PHE A 487 -9.22 19.52 12.54
CA PHE A 487 -7.95 19.93 11.93
C PHE A 487 -6.94 20.34 12.99
N PHE A 488 -5.77 19.69 12.98
CA PHE A 488 -4.63 19.97 13.88
C PHE A 488 -4.87 19.75 15.38
N ASP A 489 -5.99 19.13 15.74
CA ASP A 489 -6.33 18.80 17.13
C ASP A 489 -5.66 17.51 17.59
N ASN A 490 -5.56 17.32 18.91
CA ASN A 490 -4.95 16.13 19.51
C ASN A 490 -5.82 15.51 20.60
N THR A 491 -6.20 14.25 20.45
CA THR A 491 -6.97 13.49 21.45
C THR A 491 -6.13 12.34 22.01
N TYR A 492 -6.00 12.31 23.34
CA TYR A 492 -5.24 11.30 24.08
C TYR A 492 -6.14 10.56 25.07
N ILE A 493 -6.09 9.22 25.05
CA ILE A 493 -6.73 8.34 26.03
C ILE A 493 -5.64 7.46 26.64
N GLY A 494 -5.37 7.62 27.93
CA GLY A 494 -4.33 6.91 28.66
C GLY A 494 -4.65 5.43 28.88
N ASP A 495 -3.62 4.69 29.29
CA ASP A 495 -3.68 3.24 29.49
C ASP A 495 -4.70 2.82 30.56
N ASN A 496 -5.21 1.60 30.46
CA ASN A 496 -6.12 1.00 31.46
C ASN A 496 -7.40 1.83 31.71
N THR A 497 -7.81 2.61 30.72
CA THR A 497 -8.99 3.48 30.80
C THR A 497 -10.23 2.75 30.32
N VAL A 498 -11.37 3.07 30.92
CA VAL A 498 -12.68 2.61 30.45
C VAL A 498 -13.47 3.80 29.92
N VAL A 499 -14.01 3.67 28.72
CA VAL A 499 -14.93 4.63 28.11
C VAL A 499 -16.28 3.96 27.93
N GLY A 500 -17.29 4.47 28.64
CA GLY A 500 -18.63 3.89 28.65
C GLY A 500 -19.36 4.01 27.31
N ASP A 501 -20.38 3.16 27.15
CA ASP A 501 -21.26 3.13 25.99
C ASP A 501 -21.78 4.53 25.60
N ASP A 502 -21.98 4.76 24.30
CA ASP A 502 -22.58 5.97 23.71
C ASP A 502 -21.82 7.28 24.02
N THR A 503 -20.59 7.19 24.53
CA THR A 503 -19.76 8.36 24.81
C THR A 503 -19.25 8.99 23.51
N VAL A 504 -19.30 10.32 23.45
CA VAL A 504 -18.74 11.10 22.36
C VAL A 504 -17.54 11.89 22.87
N ILE A 505 -16.40 11.71 22.23
CA ILE A 505 -15.18 12.49 22.43
C ILE A 505 -15.00 13.35 21.18
N PHE A 506 -15.21 14.65 21.31
CA PHE A 506 -15.33 15.58 20.20
C PHE A 506 -14.32 16.73 20.38
N ASN A 507 -13.17 16.60 19.71
CA ASN A 507 -12.12 17.60 19.72
C ASN A 507 -12.28 18.56 18.52
N GLY A 508 -12.30 19.86 18.81
CA GLY A 508 -12.79 20.93 17.95
C GLY A 508 -14.31 21.13 18.03
N ASP A 509 -14.86 22.04 17.21
CA ASP A 509 -16.28 22.43 17.27
C ASP A 509 -17.08 22.10 15.98
N GLY A 510 -16.43 21.46 15.00
CA GLY A 510 -16.98 21.14 13.69
C GLY A 510 -17.08 22.32 12.72
N HIS A 511 -17.34 23.54 13.21
CA HIS A 511 -17.51 24.75 12.38
C HIS A 511 -16.87 26.00 13.00
N ALA A 512 -16.43 26.92 12.14
CA ALA A 512 -15.89 28.21 12.55
C ALA A 512 -16.93 29.04 13.30
N ILE A 513 -16.52 29.57 14.45
CA ILE A 513 -17.28 30.54 15.24
C ILE A 513 -16.61 31.89 15.02
N ILE A 514 -17.38 32.84 14.50
CA ILE A 514 -16.89 34.18 14.16
C ILE A 514 -17.38 35.18 15.21
N SER A 515 -16.44 35.92 15.79
CA SER A 515 -16.73 37.05 16.67
C SER A 515 -17.52 38.11 15.91
N VAL A 516 -18.66 38.55 16.45
CA VAL A 516 -19.47 39.62 15.83
C VAL A 516 -18.73 40.96 15.94
N ASP A 517 -17.98 41.17 17.01
CA ASP A 517 -17.30 42.45 17.29
C ASP A 517 -16.02 42.62 16.46
N THR A 518 -15.24 41.54 16.32
CA THR A 518 -13.94 41.58 15.63
C THR A 518 -13.97 40.99 14.22
N GLY A 519 -14.98 40.18 13.90
CA GLY A 519 -15.04 39.43 12.64
C GLY A 519 -14.04 38.26 12.56
N GLU A 520 -13.32 37.98 13.63
CA GLU A 520 -12.27 36.96 13.70
C GLU A 520 -12.84 35.59 14.06
N ASN A 521 -12.13 34.53 13.63
CA ASN A 521 -12.42 33.17 14.04
C ASN A 521 -11.87 32.92 15.45
N ILE A 522 -12.73 32.58 16.41
CA ILE A 522 -12.35 32.48 17.83
C ILE A 522 -12.09 31.05 18.33
N ASN A 523 -12.33 30.04 17.50
CA ASN A 523 -12.22 28.63 17.90
C ASN A 523 -11.29 27.80 17.02
N TYR A 524 -10.98 28.22 15.80
CA TYR A 524 -10.05 27.54 14.90
C TYR A 524 -8.82 28.35 14.51
N ASP A 525 -8.67 29.55 15.06
CA ASP A 525 -7.45 30.35 14.90
C ASP A 525 -6.35 29.84 15.83
N LEU A 526 -5.51 28.93 15.30
CA LEU A 526 -4.41 28.30 16.03
C LEU A 526 -3.42 29.32 16.63
N ASN A 527 -3.27 30.51 16.05
CA ASN A 527 -2.33 31.52 16.55
C ASN A 527 -2.88 32.26 17.77
N ASN A 528 -4.19 32.46 17.82
CA ASN A 528 -4.85 33.28 18.84
C ASN A 528 -5.61 32.46 19.90
N SER A 529 -5.75 31.15 19.68
CA SER A 529 -6.33 30.23 20.67
C SER A 529 -5.24 29.57 21.53
N PRO A 530 -5.45 29.42 22.85
CA PRO A 530 -4.56 28.61 23.68
C PRO A 530 -4.49 27.17 23.17
N GLU A 531 -3.27 26.60 23.09
CA GLU A 531 -3.02 25.22 22.66
C GLU A 531 -3.93 24.20 23.38
N GLU A 532 -4.19 24.45 24.66
CA GLU A 532 -5.05 23.60 25.48
C GLU A 532 -6.44 23.38 24.88
N LYS A 533 -7.00 24.35 24.16
CA LYS A 533 -8.32 24.22 23.53
C LYS A 533 -8.36 23.19 22.40
N HIS A 534 -7.21 22.86 21.81
CA HIS A 534 -7.07 21.89 20.71
C HIS A 534 -6.71 20.49 21.19
N ILE A 535 -6.77 20.28 22.51
CA ILE A 535 -6.37 19.04 23.14
C ILE A 535 -7.51 18.50 23.99
N ILE A 536 -7.76 17.20 23.86
CA ILE A 536 -8.49 16.41 24.84
C ILE A 536 -7.53 15.40 25.45
N THR A 537 -7.41 15.39 26.76
CA THR A 537 -6.61 14.41 27.50
C THR A 537 -7.48 13.69 28.51
N ILE A 538 -7.59 12.38 28.35
CA ILE A 538 -8.12 11.45 29.35
C ILE A 538 -6.92 10.66 29.90
N GLY A 539 -6.61 10.84 31.17
CA GLY A 539 -5.49 10.21 31.84
C GLY A 539 -5.65 8.70 32.02
N SER A 540 -4.58 8.04 32.44
CA SER A 540 -4.53 6.60 32.62
C SER A 540 -5.35 6.14 33.83
N ASN A 541 -5.90 4.94 33.77
CA ASN A 541 -6.78 4.36 34.79
C ASN A 541 -8.05 5.20 35.04
N ALA A 542 -8.43 6.06 34.10
CA ALA A 542 -9.67 6.84 34.22
C ALA A 542 -10.89 5.97 33.88
N THR A 543 -12.04 6.34 34.41
CA THR A 543 -13.34 5.77 34.01
C THR A 543 -14.22 6.90 33.50
N ILE A 544 -14.57 6.85 32.22
CA ILE A 544 -15.60 7.71 31.63
C ILE A 544 -16.91 6.93 31.63
N GLY A 545 -17.91 7.45 32.32
CA GLY A 545 -19.25 6.87 32.38
C GLY A 545 -19.94 6.85 31.02
N LYS A 546 -21.10 6.21 30.96
CA LYS A 546 -21.88 6.08 29.72
C LYS A 546 -22.48 7.41 29.29
N ASP A 547 -22.69 7.58 27.99
CA ASP A 547 -23.42 8.72 27.40
C ASP A 547 -22.77 10.07 27.80
N CYS A 548 -21.45 10.07 28.02
CA CYS A 548 -20.71 11.29 28.31
C CYS A 548 -20.40 12.06 27.03
N PHE A 549 -20.26 13.37 27.16
CA PHE A 549 -19.81 14.25 26.08
C PHE A 549 -18.53 14.95 26.53
N VAL A 550 -17.40 14.60 25.92
CA VAL A 550 -16.08 15.18 26.24
C VAL A 550 -15.67 16.10 25.10
N LEU A 551 -15.60 17.39 25.38
CA LEU A 551 -15.32 18.46 24.41
C LEU A 551 -13.85 18.91 24.43
N SER A 552 -13.46 19.59 23.35
CA SER A 552 -12.21 20.35 23.21
C SER A 552 -11.81 21.08 24.50
N GLY A 553 -10.52 21.04 24.86
CA GLY A 553 -10.00 21.66 26.07
C GLY A 553 -10.20 20.88 27.36
N SER A 554 -10.77 19.66 27.28
CA SER A 554 -10.95 18.81 28.45
C SER A 554 -9.64 18.14 28.86
N PHE A 555 -9.31 18.25 30.15
CA PHE A 555 -8.25 17.49 30.78
C PHE A 555 -8.85 16.72 31.95
N ILE A 556 -8.79 15.39 31.90
CA ILE A 556 -9.23 14.50 32.98
C ILE A 556 -7.99 13.78 33.46
N SER A 557 -7.53 14.06 34.68
CA SER A 557 -6.30 13.43 35.19
C SER A 557 -6.47 11.91 35.34
N ASP A 558 -5.33 11.24 35.49
CA ASP A 558 -5.27 9.83 35.87
C ASP A 558 -6.19 9.49 37.05
N LYS A 559 -6.73 8.26 37.03
CA LYS A 559 -7.60 7.68 38.09
C LYS A 559 -8.92 8.42 38.32
N SER A 560 -9.25 9.42 37.50
CA SER A 560 -10.52 10.14 37.62
C SER A 560 -11.70 9.29 37.17
N ILE A 561 -12.87 9.57 37.74
CA ILE A 561 -14.15 8.92 37.43
C ILE A 561 -15.12 10.01 36.97
N VAL A 562 -15.48 10.00 35.70
CA VAL A 562 -16.56 10.85 35.16
C VAL A 562 -17.86 10.05 35.21
N ARG A 563 -18.88 10.56 35.88
CA ARG A 563 -20.18 9.87 35.96
C ARG A 563 -20.96 9.96 34.64
N ASP A 564 -21.81 8.98 34.42
CA ASP A 564 -22.70 8.92 33.25
C ASP A 564 -23.40 10.25 32.94
N LYS A 565 -23.59 10.54 31.65
CA LYS A 565 -24.29 11.73 31.13
C LYS A 565 -23.64 13.07 31.45
N SER A 566 -22.34 13.07 31.78
CA SER A 566 -21.62 14.31 32.06
C SER A 566 -21.13 14.99 30.79
N LEU A 567 -21.18 16.33 30.76
CA LEU A 567 -20.54 17.16 29.74
C LEU A 567 -19.23 17.72 30.29
N VAL A 568 -18.11 17.17 29.85
CA VAL A 568 -16.77 17.62 30.23
C VAL A 568 -16.29 18.60 29.15
N ASN A 569 -15.99 19.83 29.56
CA ASN A 569 -15.55 20.90 28.67
C ASN A 569 -14.49 21.80 29.34
N LYS A 570 -13.77 21.24 30.32
CA LYS A 570 -12.80 21.95 31.14
C LYS A 570 -11.82 20.97 31.77
N ARG A 571 -10.83 21.54 32.46
CA ARG A 571 -9.75 20.80 33.12
C ARG A 571 -10.11 20.33 34.54
N PHE A 572 -9.59 19.15 34.89
CA PHE A 572 -9.64 18.51 36.19
C PHE A 572 -8.25 17.91 36.49
N ASP A 573 -7.37 18.71 37.07
CA ASP A 573 -5.92 18.42 37.17
C ASP A 573 -5.54 17.44 38.30
N CYS A 574 -6.50 16.84 39.00
CA CYS A 574 -6.25 15.85 40.05
C CYS A 574 -7.28 14.73 40.01
N ALA A 575 -6.91 13.54 40.51
CA ALA A 575 -7.79 12.38 40.54
C ALA A 575 -9.10 12.74 41.21
N ALA A 576 -10.20 12.65 40.45
CA ALA A 576 -11.46 13.25 40.85
C ALA A 576 -12.66 12.41 40.43
N LEU A 577 -13.69 12.45 41.27
CA LEU A 577 -15.06 12.16 40.88
C LEU A 577 -15.65 13.42 40.24
N ILE A 578 -16.05 13.31 38.98
CA ILE A 578 -16.53 14.41 38.12
C ILE A 578 -17.96 14.07 37.68
N ALA A 579 -18.88 15.03 37.74
CA ALA A 579 -20.24 14.83 37.24
C ALA A 579 -20.92 16.13 36.81
N GLY A 580 -21.95 16.02 35.95
CA GLY A 580 -22.89 17.09 35.64
C GLY A 580 -22.82 17.63 34.22
N HIS A 581 -23.72 18.57 33.90
CA HIS A 581 -23.83 19.21 32.60
C HIS A 581 -23.99 20.74 32.76
N PRO A 582 -22.91 21.54 32.68
CA PRO A 582 -21.51 21.14 32.53
C PRO A 582 -20.95 20.46 33.80
N ALA A 583 -19.92 19.65 33.61
CA ALA A 583 -19.32 18.86 34.67
C ALA A 583 -18.57 19.73 35.69
N HIS A 584 -18.55 19.27 36.94
CA HIS A 584 -17.80 19.88 38.05
C HIS A 584 -17.18 18.80 38.94
N LEU A 585 -16.20 19.22 39.75
CA LEU A 585 -15.56 18.38 40.75
C LEU A 585 -16.58 18.05 41.84
N ILE A 586 -16.88 16.77 42.02
CA ILE A 586 -17.73 16.28 43.12
C ILE A 586 -16.86 15.99 44.33
N LYS A 587 -15.73 15.29 44.12
CA LYS A 587 -14.84 14.87 45.18
C LYS A 587 -13.44 14.57 44.63
N LYS A 588 -12.38 14.89 45.38
CA LYS A 588 -11.03 14.36 45.11
C LYS A 588 -10.93 12.90 45.57
N LEU A 589 -10.24 12.07 44.80
CA LEU A 589 -10.11 10.62 45.04
C LEU A 589 -8.85 10.27 45.84
#